data_AF-A0A4Q3WLN4-F1
#
_entry.id   AF-A0A4Q3WLN4-F1
#
_cell.length_a   1.000
_cell.length_b   1.000
_cell.length_c   1.000
_cell.angle_alpha   90.00
_cell.angle_beta   90.00
_cell.angle_gamma   90.00
#
_symmetry.space_group_name_H-M   'P 1'
#
loop_
_entity.id
_entity.type
_entity.pdbx_description
1 polymer ?
#
loop_
_entity_poly.entity_id
_entity_poly.type
_entity_poly.pdbx_seq_one_letter_code
_entity_poly.pdbx_strand_id
1 'polypeptide(L)'
;MPLASSHTLNPTAFIGEAKHSGPGDAAPYALICIERGASTIEHELTYGIPLAWRGKLAIGQPVSVSLRSGRVLGFVTGFSETIDFDGVQLKTLSEVLPGVPLFDAFALKIARWMAAYYHCPLADCLAMFIPQGATPSIQVKYRFCAPEPLRALRDLSRTPKLQSIANALYEAKKPLAPREIGKVIGGSAESDQLRRLAEA
;
A
#
# COMPACT_ATOMS: atom_id res chain seq x y z
N MET A 1 37.85 -8.62 -39.91
CA MET A 1 37.54 -8.09 -38.56
C MET A 1 37.08 -6.65 -38.70
N PRO A 2 35.79 -6.32 -38.55
CA PRO A 2 35.35 -4.93 -38.50
C PRO A 2 35.13 -4.45 -37.06
N LEU A 3 35.22 -3.12 -36.92
CA LEU A 3 35.38 -2.35 -35.70
C LEU A 3 34.10 -2.23 -34.86
N ALA A 4 34.31 -2.06 -33.55
CA ALA A 4 33.28 -1.79 -32.56
C ALA A 4 32.60 -0.43 -32.81
N SER A 5 31.27 -0.46 -32.93
CA SER A 5 30.40 0.70 -33.01
C SER A 5 30.33 1.38 -31.64
N SER A 6 30.93 2.57 -31.52
CA SER A 6 30.79 3.43 -30.35
C SER A 6 29.36 4.00 -30.31
N HIS A 7 28.50 3.38 -29.50
CA HIS A 7 27.21 3.94 -29.11
C HIS A 7 27.45 5.10 -28.12
N THR A 8 27.57 6.33 -28.63
CA THR A 8 27.53 7.54 -27.83
C THR A 8 26.08 7.83 -27.46
N LEU A 9 25.64 7.37 -26.28
CA LEU A 9 24.39 7.86 -25.68
C LEU A 9 24.62 9.29 -25.22
N ASN A 10 23.97 10.23 -25.91
CA ASN A 10 24.02 11.66 -25.62
C ASN A 10 23.23 11.95 -24.31
N PRO A 11 23.89 12.33 -23.19
CA PRO A 11 23.20 12.55 -21.91
C PRO A 11 22.40 13.87 -21.88
N THR A 12 22.53 14.73 -22.90
CA THR A 12 22.03 16.10 -22.87
C THR A 12 20.61 16.26 -23.45
N ALA A 13 20.02 15.22 -24.05
CA ALA A 13 18.69 15.30 -24.68
C ALA A 13 17.50 15.29 -23.69
N PHE A 14 17.74 15.15 -22.38
CA PHE A 14 16.69 14.98 -21.36
C PHE A 14 16.26 16.25 -20.62
N ILE A 15 16.79 17.42 -21.00
CA ILE A 15 16.35 18.72 -20.50
C ILE A 15 15.14 19.19 -21.31
N GLY A 16 14.08 18.39 -21.27
CA GLY A 16 12.72 18.87 -21.53
C GLY A 16 12.20 19.46 -20.23
N GLU A 17 11.85 20.74 -20.25
CA GLU A 17 11.28 21.52 -19.16
C GLU A 17 10.30 20.69 -18.33
N ALA A 18 10.68 20.39 -17.09
CA ALA A 18 9.77 19.82 -16.11
C ALA A 18 8.75 20.92 -15.77
N LYS A 19 7.63 20.93 -16.50
CA LYS A 19 6.42 21.60 -16.04
C LYS A 19 6.18 21.11 -14.61
N HIS A 20 6.19 22.03 -13.65
CA HIS A 20 5.59 21.84 -12.35
C HIS A 20 4.12 21.48 -12.60
N SER A 21 3.80 20.19 -12.72
CA SER A 21 2.42 19.73 -12.73
C SER A 21 1.91 19.89 -11.31
N GLY A 22 1.05 20.89 -11.14
CA GLY A 22 0.24 21.09 -9.94
C GLY A 22 -0.66 19.87 -9.63
N PRO A 23 -1.56 19.98 -8.64
CA PRO A 23 -2.38 18.86 -8.20
C PRO A 23 -3.12 18.27 -9.40
N GLY A 24 -3.02 16.94 -9.57
CA GLY A 24 -3.57 16.22 -10.71
C GLY A 24 -5.02 16.61 -10.95
N ASP A 25 -5.27 17.32 -12.05
CA ASP A 25 -6.61 17.73 -12.43
C ASP A 25 -7.40 16.46 -12.79
N ALA A 26 -8.39 16.16 -11.96
CA ALA A 26 -9.47 15.19 -12.14
C ALA A 26 -9.17 13.75 -12.61
N ALA A 27 -7.93 13.32 -12.79
CA ALA A 27 -7.61 11.98 -13.25
C ALA A 27 -8.27 10.92 -12.32
N PRO A 28 -9.15 10.05 -12.83
CA PRO A 28 -9.87 9.07 -12.02
C PRO A 28 -8.97 7.92 -11.53
N TYR A 29 -7.77 7.75 -12.07
CA TYR A 29 -6.90 6.62 -11.78
C TYR A 29 -5.50 7.06 -11.33
N ALA A 30 -4.92 6.28 -10.41
CA ALA A 30 -3.57 6.45 -9.93
C ALA A 30 -2.72 5.21 -10.25
N LEU A 31 -1.48 5.45 -10.66
CA LEU A 31 -0.43 4.44 -10.78
C LEU A 31 0.28 4.31 -9.43
N ILE A 32 0.47 3.07 -8.99
CA ILE A 32 0.97 2.77 -7.65
C ILE A 32 2.07 1.75 -7.74
N CYS A 33 3.23 2.11 -7.20
CA CYS A 33 4.32 1.17 -6.97
C CYS A 33 4.18 0.58 -5.56
N ILE A 34 4.20 -0.75 -5.44
CA ILE A 34 4.13 -1.44 -4.14
C ILE A 34 5.48 -1.34 -3.45
N GLU A 35 5.47 -1.12 -2.14
CA GLU A 35 6.70 -1.04 -1.35
C GLU A 35 7.48 -2.36 -1.33
N ARG A 36 8.81 -2.24 -1.25
CA ARG A 36 9.75 -3.35 -1.33
C ARG A 36 9.51 -4.37 -0.21
N GLY A 37 9.22 -5.62 -0.59
CA GLY A 37 9.02 -6.72 0.35
C GLY A 37 7.57 -6.90 0.81
N ALA A 38 6.67 -5.98 0.45
CA ALA A 38 5.23 -6.16 0.65
C ALA A 38 4.58 -7.07 -0.41
N SER A 39 5.23 -7.28 -1.56
CA SER A 39 4.77 -8.15 -2.65
C SER A 39 5.92 -8.56 -3.59
N THR A 40 5.68 -9.56 -4.44
CA THR A 40 6.57 -9.97 -5.55
C THR A 40 6.25 -9.23 -6.86
N ILE A 41 5.37 -8.23 -6.82
CA ILE A 41 4.97 -7.45 -8.00
C ILE A 41 6.00 -6.34 -8.22
N GLU A 42 6.66 -6.37 -9.37
CA GLU A 42 7.74 -5.44 -9.70
C GLU A 42 7.28 -4.26 -10.57
N HIS A 43 6.06 -4.32 -11.09
CA HIS A 43 5.46 -3.30 -11.95
C HIS A 43 4.40 -2.47 -11.22
N GLU A 44 4.09 -1.31 -11.80
CA GLU A 44 3.09 -0.41 -11.26
C GLU A 44 1.69 -0.96 -11.49
N LEU A 45 0.82 -0.76 -10.50
CA LEU A 45 -0.57 -1.17 -10.56
C LEU A 45 -1.47 0.06 -10.67
N THR A 46 -2.52 -0.08 -11.47
CA THR A 46 -3.53 0.97 -11.64
C THR A 46 -4.67 0.77 -10.64
N TYR A 47 -5.04 1.83 -9.93
CA TYR A 47 -6.16 1.84 -8.98
C TYR A 47 -7.07 3.05 -9.20
N GLY A 48 -8.35 2.89 -8.88
CA GLY A 48 -9.31 3.99 -8.88
C GLY A 48 -9.09 4.94 -7.71
N ILE A 49 -9.16 6.25 -7.97
CA ILE A 49 -9.08 7.28 -6.93
C ILE A 49 -10.48 7.55 -6.37
N PRO A 50 -10.71 7.31 -5.06
CA PRO A 50 -11.96 7.66 -4.41
C PRO A 50 -12.25 9.16 -4.55
N LEU A 51 -13.53 9.52 -4.70
CA LEU A 51 -13.95 10.91 -4.95
C LEU A 51 -13.38 11.91 -3.92
N ALA A 52 -13.28 11.49 -2.65
CA ALA A 52 -12.76 12.31 -1.55
C ALA A 52 -11.28 12.75 -1.73
N TRP A 53 -10.51 12.01 -2.53
CA TRP A 53 -9.07 12.17 -2.72
C TRP A 53 -8.68 12.65 -4.13
N ARG A 54 -9.66 12.81 -5.04
CA ARG A 54 -9.39 13.39 -6.36
C ARG A 54 -8.84 14.81 -6.23
N GLY A 55 -7.77 15.10 -6.97
CA GLY A 55 -7.07 16.39 -6.91
C GLY A 55 -6.28 16.66 -5.63
N LYS A 56 -6.20 15.71 -4.68
CA LYS A 56 -5.45 15.86 -3.42
C LYS A 56 -4.23 14.97 -3.32
N LEU A 57 -4.12 13.97 -4.20
CA LEU A 57 -2.97 13.08 -4.24
C LEU A 57 -1.80 13.73 -4.96
N ALA A 58 -0.60 13.43 -4.48
CA ALA A 58 0.66 13.84 -5.08
C ALA A 58 1.54 12.62 -5.34
N ILE A 59 2.48 12.74 -6.28
CA ILE A 59 3.53 11.74 -6.50
C ILE A 59 4.31 11.57 -5.19
N GLY A 60 4.62 10.34 -4.81
CA GLY A 60 5.30 9.99 -3.57
C GLY A 60 4.40 9.89 -2.34
N GLN A 61 3.09 10.15 -2.47
CA GLN A 61 2.16 10.00 -1.36
C GLN A 61 2.05 8.51 -0.96
N PRO A 62 2.23 8.17 0.34
CA PRO A 62 2.00 6.82 0.82
C PRO A 62 0.50 6.47 0.84
N VAL A 63 0.15 5.31 0.31
CA VAL A 63 -1.22 4.83 0.21
C VAL A 63 -1.31 3.35 0.60
N SER A 64 -2.44 2.96 1.17
CA SER A 64 -2.77 1.55 1.40
C SER A 64 -3.62 1.01 0.26
N VAL A 65 -3.14 -0.05 -0.37
CA VAL A 65 -3.83 -0.73 -1.48
C VAL A 65 -4.17 -2.15 -1.11
N SER A 66 -5.30 -2.62 -1.63
CA SER A 66 -5.78 -3.98 -1.40
C SER A 66 -5.26 -4.90 -2.51
N LEU A 67 -4.39 -5.82 -2.14
CA LEU A 67 -3.91 -6.91 -2.98
C LEU A 67 -4.68 -8.21 -2.68
N ARG A 68 -4.39 -9.29 -3.40
CA ARG A 68 -5.00 -10.60 -3.13
C ARG A 68 -4.64 -11.14 -1.74
N SER A 69 -3.40 -10.89 -1.30
CA SER A 69 -2.85 -11.36 -0.02
C SER A 69 -3.22 -10.49 1.19
N GLY A 70 -3.85 -9.33 0.99
CA GLY A 70 -4.21 -8.40 2.06
C GLY A 70 -3.96 -6.95 1.67
N ARG A 71 -3.86 -6.06 2.66
CA ARG A 71 -3.50 -4.66 2.45
C ARG A 71 -1.99 -4.50 2.47
N VAL A 72 -1.46 -3.78 1.49
CA VAL A 72 -0.03 -3.50 1.34
C VAL A 72 0.20 -2.01 1.19
N LEU A 73 1.42 -1.58 1.52
CA LEU A 73 1.86 -0.21 1.32
C LEU A 73 2.25 -0.02 -0.14
N GLY A 74 1.82 1.10 -0.71
CA GLY A 74 2.29 1.56 -1.99
C GLY A 74 2.51 3.07 -2.00
N PHE A 75 3.13 3.55 -3.07
CA PHE A 75 3.38 4.96 -3.31
C PHE A 75 2.79 5.36 -4.65
N VAL A 76 2.20 6.55 -4.70
CA VAL A 76 1.68 7.12 -5.95
C VAL A 76 2.85 7.49 -6.87
N THR A 77 2.87 6.93 -8.07
CA THR A 77 3.92 7.14 -9.08
C THR A 77 3.39 7.72 -10.39
N GLY A 78 2.11 8.05 -10.44
CA GLY A 78 1.51 8.72 -11.59
C GLY A 78 -0.01 8.72 -11.53
N PHE A 79 -0.61 9.36 -12.52
CA PHE A 79 -2.06 9.46 -12.69
C PHE A 79 -2.42 9.13 -14.13
N SER A 80 -3.59 8.54 -14.33
CA SER A 80 -4.10 8.20 -15.66
C SER A 80 -5.57 8.59 -15.79
N GLU A 81 -5.94 9.07 -16.98
CA GLU A 81 -7.33 9.34 -17.35
C GLU A 81 -8.03 8.12 -17.93
N THR A 82 -7.27 7.26 -18.60
CA THR A 82 -7.76 6.07 -19.29
C THR A 82 -7.13 4.81 -18.72
N ILE A 83 -7.75 3.68 -19.04
CA ILE A 83 -7.27 2.36 -18.67
C ILE A 83 -7.28 1.50 -19.94
N ASP A 84 -6.22 0.74 -20.15
CA ASP A 84 -6.04 -0.09 -21.34
C ASP A 84 -6.70 -1.49 -21.23
N PHE A 85 -7.49 -1.74 -20.18
CA PHE A 85 -8.13 -3.03 -19.92
C PHE A 85 -9.65 -2.89 -19.73
N ASP A 86 -10.40 -3.66 -20.51
CA ASP A 86 -11.86 -3.67 -20.49
C ASP A 86 -12.40 -4.57 -19.37
N GLY A 87 -13.24 -4.01 -18.50
CA GLY A 87 -14.22 -4.78 -17.71
C GLY A 87 -13.74 -5.45 -16.42
N VAL A 88 -12.48 -5.30 -16.00
CA VAL A 88 -12.08 -5.76 -14.65
C VAL A 88 -12.61 -4.77 -13.62
N GLN A 89 -13.26 -5.26 -12.55
CA GLN A 89 -13.59 -4.45 -11.37
C GLN A 89 -12.30 -3.85 -10.80
N LEU A 90 -12.00 -2.62 -11.23
CA LEU A 90 -10.85 -1.89 -10.77
C LEU A 90 -11.02 -1.63 -9.28
N LYS A 91 -10.03 -2.06 -8.50
CA LYS A 91 -10.02 -1.75 -7.08
C LYS A 91 -9.73 -0.27 -6.89
N THR A 92 -10.44 0.36 -5.96
CA THR A 92 -10.11 1.70 -5.51
C THR A 92 -9.00 1.67 -4.46
N LEU A 93 -8.33 2.80 -4.27
CA LEU A 93 -7.46 3.01 -3.11
C LEU A 93 -8.22 2.68 -1.81
N SER A 94 -7.58 1.94 -0.90
CA SER A 94 -8.22 1.57 0.36
C SER A 94 -8.17 2.75 1.33
N GLU A 95 -7.01 3.39 1.42
CA GLU A 95 -6.76 4.51 2.31
C GLU A 95 -5.54 5.30 1.81
N VAL A 96 -5.57 6.63 2.00
CA VAL A 96 -4.37 7.47 1.83
C VAL A 96 -3.75 7.63 3.20
N LEU A 97 -2.50 7.20 3.36
CA LEU A 97 -1.85 7.23 4.66
C LEU A 97 -1.48 8.68 5.01
N PRO A 98 -1.61 9.06 6.30
CA PRO A 98 -1.22 10.38 6.76
C PRO A 98 0.30 10.57 6.59
N GLY A 99 0.69 11.76 6.15
CA GLY A 99 2.08 12.11 5.94
C GLY A 99 2.29 12.97 4.71
N VAL A 100 3.52 13.45 4.56
CA VAL A 100 3.97 14.15 3.36
C VAL A 100 4.43 13.15 2.30
N PRO A 101 4.42 13.52 1.01
CA PRO A 101 5.06 12.72 -0.03
C PRO A 101 6.53 12.43 0.30
N LEU A 102 6.93 11.17 0.17
CA LEU A 102 8.30 10.74 0.53
C LEU A 102 9.32 10.99 -0.58
N PHE A 103 8.86 11.22 -1.80
CA PHE A 103 9.67 11.57 -2.96
C PHE A 103 8.83 12.42 -3.91
N ASP A 104 9.48 13.12 -4.84
CA ASP A 104 8.83 13.97 -5.82
C ASP A 104 8.89 13.37 -7.24
N ALA A 105 8.35 14.10 -8.22
CA ALA A 105 8.36 13.68 -9.62
C ALA A 105 9.79 13.55 -10.19
N PHE A 106 10.73 14.36 -9.70
CA PHE A 106 12.11 14.34 -10.16
C PHE A 106 12.83 13.07 -9.68
N ALA A 107 12.73 12.75 -8.39
CA ALA A 107 13.22 11.50 -7.82
C ALA A 107 12.62 10.28 -8.52
N LEU A 108 11.30 10.30 -8.80
CA LEU A 108 10.64 9.25 -9.56
C LEU A 108 11.21 9.09 -10.97
N LYS A 109 11.49 10.20 -11.67
CA LYS A 109 12.10 10.16 -13.01
C LYS A 109 13.47 9.49 -12.98
N ILE A 110 14.30 9.82 -11.98
CA ILE A 110 15.60 9.17 -11.78
C ILE A 110 15.42 7.68 -11.46
N ALA A 111 14.50 7.34 -10.55
CA ALA A 111 14.23 5.96 -10.19
C ALA A 111 13.79 5.12 -11.40
N ARG A 112 12.94 5.67 -12.28
CA ARG A 112 12.55 5.00 -13.54
C ARG A 112 13.74 4.80 -14.48
N TRP A 113 14.61 5.80 -14.61
CA TRP A 113 15.85 5.65 -15.40
C TRP A 113 16.75 4.55 -14.81
N MET A 114 16.94 4.52 -13.49
CA MET A 114 17.73 3.49 -12.81
C MET A 114 17.15 2.10 -13.03
N ALA A 115 15.85 1.93 -12.84
CA ALA A 115 15.15 0.66 -13.03
C ALA A 115 15.31 0.13 -14.47
N ALA A 116 15.17 1.02 -15.46
CA ALA A 116 15.35 0.67 -16.86
C ALA A 116 16.81 0.35 -17.20
N TYR A 117 17.76 1.13 -16.68
CA TYR A 117 19.18 0.97 -16.99
C TYR A 117 19.78 -0.28 -16.33
N TYR A 118 19.48 -0.48 -15.04
CA TYR A 118 20.01 -1.59 -14.24
C TYR A 118 19.11 -2.83 -14.22
N HIS A 119 17.99 -2.83 -14.95
CA HIS A 119 17.03 -3.93 -15.03
C HIS A 119 16.60 -4.44 -13.65
N CYS A 120 16.26 -3.51 -12.75
CA CYS A 120 15.83 -3.82 -11.39
C CYS A 120 14.42 -3.28 -11.11
N PRO A 121 13.72 -3.82 -10.09
CA PRO A 121 12.38 -3.36 -9.74
C PRO A 121 12.35 -1.86 -9.38
N LEU A 122 11.33 -1.15 -9.86
CA LEU A 122 11.17 0.29 -9.58
C LEU A 122 11.08 0.57 -8.06
N ALA A 123 10.47 -0.35 -7.30
CA ALA A 123 10.36 -0.25 -5.85
C ALA A 123 11.73 -0.18 -5.15
N ASP A 124 12.73 -0.93 -5.66
CA ASP A 124 14.09 -0.92 -5.12
C ASP A 124 14.79 0.41 -5.41
N CYS A 125 14.60 0.96 -6.60
CA CYS A 125 15.10 2.28 -6.96
C CYS A 125 14.48 3.39 -6.10
N LEU A 126 13.16 3.36 -5.92
CA LEU A 126 12.44 4.34 -5.09
C LEU A 126 12.84 4.27 -3.61
N ALA A 127 13.09 3.07 -3.09
CA ALA A 127 13.50 2.89 -1.69
C ALA A 127 14.79 3.64 -1.35
N MET A 128 15.67 3.91 -2.31
CA MET A 128 16.90 4.70 -2.10
C MET A 128 16.64 6.19 -1.85
N PHE A 129 15.50 6.72 -2.32
CA PHE A 129 15.11 8.12 -2.10
C PHE A 129 14.37 8.32 -0.77
N ILE A 130 13.90 7.24 -0.15
CA ILE A 130 13.10 7.30 1.08
C ILE A 130 14.04 7.24 2.29
N PRO A 131 14.03 8.24 3.19
CA PRO A 131 14.81 8.19 4.42
C PRO A 131 14.45 6.98 5.28
N GLN A 132 15.46 6.38 5.92
CA GLN A 132 15.21 5.25 6.82
C GLN A 132 14.29 5.67 7.97
N GLY A 133 13.23 4.89 8.20
CA GLY A 133 12.21 5.17 9.22
C GLY A 133 11.08 6.12 8.79
N ALA A 134 11.16 6.73 7.60
CA ALA A 134 10.07 7.55 7.06
C ALA A 134 8.95 6.70 6.42
N THR A 135 9.24 5.45 6.07
CA THR A 135 8.26 4.51 5.52
C THR A 135 7.19 4.20 6.56
N PRO A 136 5.90 4.51 6.28
CA PRO A 136 4.83 4.21 7.22
C PRO A 136 4.61 2.70 7.31
N SER A 137 4.27 2.21 8.51
CA SER A 137 3.90 0.80 8.68
C SER A 137 2.38 0.64 8.67
N ILE A 138 1.87 -0.28 7.86
CA ILE A 138 0.45 -0.66 7.91
C ILE A 138 0.28 -1.68 9.04
N GLN A 139 -0.57 -1.34 10.01
CA GLN A 139 -0.91 -2.22 11.12
C GLN A 139 -2.40 -2.49 11.13
N VAL A 140 -2.76 -3.77 11.05
CA VAL A 140 -4.15 -4.20 11.24
C VAL A 140 -4.45 -4.23 12.73
N LYS A 141 -5.49 -3.52 13.15
CA LYS A 141 -6.01 -3.57 14.51
C LYS A 141 -7.43 -4.10 14.50
N TYR A 142 -7.75 -4.91 15.49
CA TYR A 142 -9.07 -5.51 15.67
C TYR A 142 -9.79 -4.83 16.82
N ARG A 143 -11.09 -4.59 16.64
CA ARG A 143 -11.97 -4.06 17.67
C ARG A 143 -13.21 -4.94 17.73
N PHE A 144 -13.65 -5.27 18.93
CA PHE A 144 -14.91 -5.96 19.12
C PHE A 144 -16.09 -5.02 18.82
N CYS A 145 -16.95 -5.43 17.89
CA CYS A 145 -18.09 -4.65 17.41
C CYS A 145 -19.36 -5.54 17.33
N ALA A 146 -19.81 -6.10 18.44
CA ALA A 146 -21.13 -6.75 18.50
C ALA A 146 -22.15 -5.82 19.20
N PRO A 147 -23.37 -5.66 18.67
CA PRO A 147 -24.42 -4.85 19.31
C PRO A 147 -24.85 -5.44 20.66
N GLU A 148 -24.86 -6.77 20.80
CA GLU A 148 -25.05 -7.48 22.08
C GLU A 148 -23.80 -8.28 22.45
N PRO A 149 -22.86 -7.70 23.23
CA PRO A 149 -21.56 -8.32 23.48
C PRO A 149 -21.65 -9.64 24.24
N LEU A 150 -22.50 -9.71 25.27
CA LEU A 150 -22.62 -10.89 26.13
C LEU A 150 -23.21 -12.10 25.39
N ARG A 151 -24.10 -11.86 24.43
CA ARG A 151 -24.70 -12.91 23.60
C ARG A 151 -23.69 -13.47 22.60
N ALA A 152 -22.99 -12.59 21.88
CA ALA A 152 -21.93 -12.98 20.95
C ALA A 152 -20.80 -13.76 21.64
N LEU A 153 -20.41 -13.35 22.85
CA LEU A 153 -19.43 -14.09 23.66
C LEU A 153 -19.92 -15.49 24.08
N ARG A 154 -21.23 -15.64 24.31
CA ARG A 154 -21.85 -16.93 24.66
C ARG A 154 -21.96 -17.84 23.44
N ASP A 155 -22.26 -17.29 22.27
CA ASP A 155 -22.34 -18.07 21.03
C ASP A 155 -20.95 -18.59 20.60
N LEU A 156 -19.89 -17.83 20.88
CA LEU A 156 -18.49 -18.22 20.68
C LEU A 156 -17.95 -19.24 21.71
N SER A 157 -18.73 -19.61 22.73
CA SER A 157 -18.30 -20.55 23.77
C SER A 157 -17.90 -21.94 23.24
N ARG A 158 -18.37 -22.31 22.04
CA ARG A 158 -18.03 -23.58 21.36
C ARG A 158 -16.56 -23.64 20.92
N THR A 159 -15.88 -22.50 20.82
CA THR A 159 -14.48 -22.41 20.42
C THR A 159 -13.68 -21.60 21.46
N PRO A 160 -13.10 -22.24 22.49
CA PRO A 160 -12.58 -21.56 23.67
C PRO A 160 -11.46 -20.54 23.37
N LYS A 161 -10.65 -20.77 22.32
CA LYS A 161 -9.65 -19.80 21.84
C LYS A 161 -10.27 -18.57 21.17
N LEU A 162 -11.35 -18.71 20.39
CA LEU A 162 -12.03 -17.55 19.80
C LEU A 162 -12.75 -16.75 20.89
N GLN A 163 -13.31 -17.42 21.89
CA GLN A 163 -13.93 -16.78 23.04
C GLN A 163 -12.92 -15.97 23.87
N SER A 164 -11.71 -16.51 24.11
CA SER A 164 -10.67 -15.76 24.84
C SER A 164 -10.20 -14.53 24.07
N ILE A 165 -10.06 -14.62 22.73
CA ILE A 165 -9.78 -13.47 21.86
C ILE A 165 -10.89 -12.42 21.94
N ALA A 166 -12.15 -12.85 21.82
CA ALA A 166 -13.30 -11.94 21.89
C ALA A 166 -13.41 -11.25 23.25
N ASN A 167 -13.17 -11.97 24.35
CA ASN A 167 -13.12 -11.41 25.70
C ASN A 167 -12.00 -10.36 25.83
N ALA A 168 -10.79 -10.67 25.35
CA ALA A 168 -9.67 -9.74 25.38
C ALA A 168 -9.97 -8.43 24.61
N LEU A 169 -10.61 -8.53 23.44
CA LEU A 169 -11.02 -7.36 22.66
C LEU A 169 -12.15 -6.56 23.32
N TYR A 170 -13.08 -7.25 23.99
CA TYR A 170 -14.18 -6.62 24.72
C TYR A 170 -13.68 -5.85 25.96
N GLU A 171 -12.81 -6.45 26.76
CA GLU A 171 -12.26 -5.84 27.97
C GLU A 171 -11.38 -4.62 27.66
N ALA A 172 -10.56 -4.70 26.61
CA ALA A 172 -9.64 -3.62 26.26
C ALA A 172 -10.36 -2.34 25.80
N LYS A 173 -11.60 -2.46 25.27
CA LYS A 173 -12.43 -1.38 24.66
C LYS A 173 -11.69 -0.50 23.62
N LYS A 174 -10.48 -0.88 23.24
CA LYS A 174 -9.55 -0.19 22.34
C LYS A 174 -9.15 -1.14 21.21
N PRO A 175 -8.86 -0.61 20.01
CA PRO A 175 -8.39 -1.43 18.90
C PRO A 175 -7.00 -1.99 19.21
N LEU A 176 -6.86 -3.31 19.22
CA LEU A 176 -5.61 -4.02 19.55
C LEU A 176 -4.99 -4.63 18.29
N ALA A 177 -3.65 -4.59 18.21
CA ALA A 177 -2.90 -5.30 17.19
C ALA A 177 -2.79 -6.81 17.54
N PRO A 178 -2.62 -7.73 16.56
CA PRO A 178 -2.47 -9.17 16.81
C PRO A 178 -1.43 -9.52 17.87
N ARG A 179 -0.30 -8.79 17.89
CA ARG A 179 0.76 -8.97 18.88
C ARG A 179 0.32 -8.62 20.30
N GLU A 180 -0.52 -7.61 20.45
CA GLU A 180 -1.07 -7.18 21.74
C GLU A 180 -2.12 -8.17 22.23
N ILE A 181 -3.00 -8.63 21.34
CA ILE A 181 -3.97 -9.70 21.63
C ILE A 181 -3.25 -10.95 22.13
N GLY A 182 -2.15 -11.33 21.48
CA GLY A 182 -1.39 -12.51 21.89
C GLY A 182 -0.73 -12.38 23.27
N LYS A 183 -0.27 -11.17 23.64
CA LYS A 183 0.26 -10.90 24.99
C LYS A 183 -0.82 -11.05 26.06
N VAL A 184 -2.06 -10.63 25.78
CA VAL A 184 -3.17 -10.72 26.74
C VAL A 184 -3.61 -12.17 26.96
N ILE A 185 -3.56 -13.00 25.92
CA ILE A 185 -4.05 -14.39 25.96
C ILE A 185 -2.94 -15.38 26.35
N GLY A 186 -1.67 -14.95 26.34
CA GLY A 186 -0.53 -15.83 26.60
C GLY A 186 -0.23 -16.81 25.46
N GLY A 187 -0.64 -16.49 24.22
CA GLY A 187 -0.42 -17.31 23.03
C GLY A 187 -0.48 -16.48 21.74
N SER A 188 0.00 -17.00 20.61
CA SER A 188 -0.07 -16.26 19.35
C SER A 188 -1.50 -16.24 18.80
N ALA A 189 -2.06 -15.05 18.59
CA ALA A 189 -3.31 -14.89 17.87
C ALA A 189 -3.02 -14.98 16.36
N GLU A 190 -3.28 -16.15 15.78
CA GLU A 190 -3.08 -16.37 14.34
C GLU A 190 -4.08 -15.56 13.51
N SER A 191 -3.62 -15.06 12.36
CA SER A 191 -4.42 -14.26 11.43
C SER A 191 -5.68 -15.01 10.95
N ASP A 192 -5.62 -16.34 10.84
CA ASP A 192 -6.77 -17.17 10.41
C ASP A 192 -7.89 -17.19 11.46
N GLN A 193 -7.53 -17.23 12.75
CA GLN A 193 -8.52 -17.20 13.84
C GLN A 193 -9.20 -15.84 13.93
N LEU A 194 -8.44 -14.76 13.78
CA LEU A 194 -8.98 -13.40 13.74
C LEU A 194 -9.89 -13.17 12.53
N ARG A 195 -9.56 -13.77 11.38
CA ARG A 195 -10.39 -13.72 10.19
C ARG A 195 -11.70 -14.47 10.36
N ARG A 196 -11.69 -15.68 10.94
CA ARG A 196 -12.91 -16.43 11.26
C ARG A 196 -13.82 -15.67 12.22
N LEU A 197 -13.25 -14.95 13.17
CA LEU A 197 -14.01 -14.12 14.12
C LEU A 197 -14.64 -12.89 13.45
N ALA A 198 -14.06 -12.40 12.35
CA ALA A 198 -14.63 -11.31 11.57
C ALA A 198 -15.76 -11.78 10.62
N GLU A 199 -15.79 -13.07 10.27
CA GLU A 199 -16.78 -13.68 9.37
C GLU A 199 -17.96 -14.34 10.12
N ALA A 200 -17.88 -14.45 11.45
CA ALA A 200 -18.90 -15.05 12.34
C ALA A 200 -19.83 -14.00 12.95
#